data_AF-A0AAN5XIY3-F1
#
_entry.id   AF-A0AAN5XIY3-F1
#
_cell.length_a   1.000
_cell.length_b   1.000
_cell.length_c   1.000
_cell.angle_alpha   90.00
_cell.angle_beta   90.00
_cell.angle_gamma   90.00
#
_symmetry.space_group_name_H-M   'P 1'
#
loop_
_entity.id
_entity.type
_entity.pdbx_description
1 polymer ?
#
loop_
_entity_poly.entity_id
_entity_poly.type
_entity_poly.pdbx_seq_one_letter_code
_entity_poly.pdbx_strand_id
1 'polypeptide(L)'
;MGKAIEVALHGIVVLDTRGDEDNDELEIRGTLIAQAGFSPSNIRETRQMWHKGNNDGVSIAQGDNHVHLIRNFQTMVLNDFEVLVIGGHIAEEDTFNADDYMGHNFVTITQAEIDNFHPNGKHFPIFFSESTQQVRVDYTVKKINI
;
A
#
# COMPACT_ATOMS: atom_id res chain seq x y z
N MET A 1 -23.68 -13.42 5.34
CA MET A 1 -22.54 -14.31 5.69
C MET A 1 -21.30 -13.62 5.17
N GLY A 2 -20.30 -13.37 6.02
CA GLY A 2 -19.13 -12.60 5.61
C GLY A 2 -18.31 -13.24 4.50
N LYS A 3 -17.56 -12.40 3.78
CA LYS A 3 -16.65 -12.79 2.71
C LYS A 3 -15.22 -12.80 3.20
N ALA A 4 -14.61 -13.97 3.15
CA ALA A 4 -13.21 -14.13 3.49
C ALA A 4 -12.29 -13.74 2.35
N ILE A 5 -11.25 -12.99 2.68
CA ILE A 5 -10.23 -12.51 1.76
C ILE A 5 -8.85 -12.66 2.38
N GLU A 6 -7.85 -12.74 1.53
CA GLU A 6 -6.45 -12.49 1.90
C GLU A 6 -5.97 -11.25 1.14
N VAL A 7 -5.31 -10.36 1.86
CA VAL A 7 -4.65 -9.18 1.34
C VAL A 7 -3.15 -9.38 1.50
N ALA A 8 -2.43 -9.30 0.39
CA ALA A 8 -0.98 -9.39 0.33
C ALA A 8 -0.41 -8.00 0.01
N LEU A 9 0.57 -7.54 0.80
CA LEU A 9 1.44 -6.42 0.46
C LEU A 9 2.80 -6.99 0.04
N HIS A 10 3.13 -6.83 -1.24
CA HIS A 10 4.31 -7.45 -1.84
C HIS A 10 5.56 -6.63 -1.62
N GLY A 11 5.49 -5.34 -1.92
CA GLY A 11 6.62 -4.44 -1.80
C GLY A 11 6.35 -3.03 -2.29
N ILE A 12 7.41 -2.24 -2.23
CA ILE A 12 7.47 -0.83 -2.65
C ILE A 12 8.54 -0.71 -3.74
N VAL A 13 8.23 0.06 -4.78
CA VAL A 13 9.11 0.32 -5.92
C VAL A 13 9.22 1.82 -6.14
N VAL A 14 10.44 2.34 -6.25
CA VAL A 14 10.70 3.72 -6.66
C VAL A 14 10.77 3.76 -8.18
N LEU A 15 9.91 4.56 -8.78
CA LEU A 15 9.78 4.71 -10.24
C LEU A 15 10.53 5.93 -10.76
N ASP A 16 10.62 6.98 -9.95
CA ASP A 16 11.28 8.24 -10.29
C ASP A 16 11.86 8.87 -9.01
N THR A 17 13.13 9.22 -9.03
CA THR A 17 13.86 9.89 -7.93
C THR A 17 14.11 11.36 -8.23
N ARG A 18 13.75 11.87 -9.42
CA ARG A 18 14.11 13.23 -9.81
C ARG A 18 13.62 14.24 -8.80
N GLY A 19 14.48 15.19 -8.46
CA GLY A 19 14.19 16.23 -7.47
C GLY A 19 14.66 15.89 -6.06
N ASP A 20 15.09 14.64 -5.84
CA ASP A 20 15.85 14.23 -4.66
C ASP A 20 17.31 14.78 -4.71
N GLU A 21 17.95 14.87 -3.54
CA GLU A 21 19.32 15.39 -3.39
C GLU A 21 20.36 14.56 -4.15
N ASP A 22 20.25 13.23 -4.10
CA ASP A 22 21.19 12.29 -4.72
C ASP A 22 20.68 11.75 -6.06
N ASN A 23 19.38 11.87 -6.34
CA ASN A 23 18.70 11.42 -7.58
C ASN A 23 18.90 9.93 -7.91
N ASP A 24 19.42 9.12 -7.01
CA ASP A 24 19.71 7.70 -7.23
C ASP A 24 18.77 6.77 -6.44
N GLU A 25 18.30 7.21 -5.26
CA GLU A 25 17.36 6.49 -4.40
C GLU A 25 16.39 7.44 -3.68
N LEU A 26 15.39 6.88 -2.98
CA LEU A 26 14.52 7.61 -2.06
C LEU A 26 14.49 6.89 -0.71
N GLU A 27 14.51 7.63 0.39
CA GLU A 27 14.35 7.13 1.76
C GLU A 27 12.87 6.97 2.11
N ILE A 28 12.29 5.80 1.88
CA ILE A 28 10.85 5.62 2.01
C ILE A 28 10.43 5.27 3.45
N ARG A 29 9.51 6.06 4.02
CA ARG A 29 8.82 5.77 5.29
C ARG A 29 7.30 5.86 5.17
N GLY A 30 6.61 5.48 6.24
CA GLY A 30 5.16 5.69 6.38
C GLY A 30 4.40 4.50 6.92
N THR A 31 3.12 4.39 6.58
CA THR A 31 2.25 3.31 7.06
C THR A 31 1.33 2.85 5.95
N LEU A 32 1.35 1.54 5.68
CA LEU A 32 0.50 0.86 4.72
C LEU A 32 -0.43 -0.11 5.47
N ILE A 33 -1.70 -0.13 5.10
CA ILE A 33 -2.76 -0.81 5.83
C ILE A 33 -3.74 -1.54 4.91
N ALA A 34 -4.52 -2.42 5.51
CA ALA A 34 -5.75 -2.99 4.96
C ALA A 34 -6.87 -2.82 5.99
N GLN A 35 -8.04 -2.36 5.56
CA GLN A 35 -9.16 -2.02 6.44
C GLN A 35 -10.47 -2.62 5.93
N ALA A 36 -11.34 -3.01 6.84
CA ALA A 36 -12.70 -3.46 6.55
C ALA A 36 -13.71 -2.56 7.25
N GLY A 37 -14.76 -2.15 6.55
CA GLY A 37 -15.78 -1.26 7.09
C GLY A 37 -16.91 -1.00 6.11
N PHE A 38 -17.92 -0.24 6.52
CA PHE A 38 -19.06 0.09 5.65
C PHE A 38 -18.72 1.19 4.63
N SER A 39 -17.69 1.99 4.91
CA SER A 39 -17.16 3.02 4.03
C SER A 39 -15.73 3.37 4.48
N PRO A 40 -14.94 4.10 3.67
CA PRO A 40 -13.64 4.63 4.09
C PRO A 40 -13.68 5.51 5.36
N SER A 41 -14.85 6.08 5.68
CA SER A 41 -15.08 6.88 6.88
C SER A 41 -15.69 6.10 8.06
N ASN A 42 -16.04 4.82 7.86
CA ASN A 42 -16.67 3.97 8.86
C ASN A 42 -15.97 2.60 8.86
N ILE A 43 -14.79 2.58 9.48
CA ILE A 43 -13.90 1.42 9.56
C ILE A 43 -14.21 0.62 10.83
N ARG A 44 -14.41 -0.69 10.67
CA ARG A 44 -14.57 -1.65 11.77
C ARG A 44 -13.23 -2.24 12.20
N GLU A 45 -12.37 -2.54 11.24
CA GLU A 45 -11.12 -3.28 11.47
C GLU A 45 -10.00 -2.68 10.61
N THR A 46 -8.80 -2.59 11.19
CA THR A 46 -7.58 -2.17 10.50
C THR A 46 -6.48 -3.19 10.78
N ARG A 47 -5.75 -3.58 9.73
CA ARG A 47 -4.55 -4.41 9.78
C ARG A 47 -3.39 -3.59 9.24
N GLN A 48 -2.35 -3.40 10.05
CA GLN A 48 -1.11 -2.80 9.59
C GLN A 48 -0.36 -3.81 8.71
N MET A 49 -0.03 -3.40 7.49
CA MET A 49 0.68 -4.22 6.51
C MET A 49 2.17 -3.89 6.49
N TRP A 50 2.53 -2.63 6.69
CA TRP A 50 3.91 -2.16 6.82
C TRP A 50 3.94 -0.82 7.55
N HIS A 51 5.02 -0.57 8.28
CA HIS A 51 5.24 0.70 8.95
C HIS A 51 6.74 0.97 9.12
N LYS A 52 7.15 2.20 8.81
CA LYS A 52 8.41 2.81 9.20
C LYS A 52 8.13 4.20 9.74
N GLY A 53 8.63 4.47 10.95
CA GLY A 53 8.51 5.76 11.61
C GLY A 53 9.48 6.79 11.04
N ASN A 54 9.53 7.95 11.67
CA ASN A 54 10.52 8.98 11.35
C ASN A 54 11.91 8.48 11.76
N ASN A 55 12.91 8.72 10.90
CA ASN A 55 14.30 8.27 10.98
C ASN A 55 14.48 6.75 10.84
N ASP A 56 13.46 6.07 10.32
CA ASP A 56 13.46 4.63 10.06
C ASP A 56 13.22 4.30 8.57
N GLY A 57 13.35 5.30 7.69
CA GLY A 57 13.23 5.14 6.23
C GLY A 57 14.02 3.96 5.67
N VAL A 58 13.57 3.45 4.53
CA VAL A 58 14.30 2.43 3.77
C VAL A 58 14.71 3.04 2.44
N SER A 59 16.01 3.09 2.18
CA SER A 59 16.54 3.56 0.90
C SER A 59 16.23 2.55 -0.20
N ILE A 60 15.62 3.04 -1.28
CA ILE A 60 15.24 2.24 -2.44
C ILE A 60 15.70 2.94 -3.70
N ALA A 61 16.66 2.34 -4.41
CA ALA A 61 17.13 2.84 -5.69
C ALA A 61 16.02 2.86 -6.75
N GLN A 62 16.13 3.78 -7.72
CA GLN A 62 15.16 3.87 -8.81
C GLN A 62 15.14 2.59 -9.69
N GLY A 63 13.94 2.16 -10.07
CA GLY A 63 13.70 1.20 -11.14
C GLY A 63 13.03 -0.09 -10.68
N ASP A 64 12.31 -0.75 -11.59
CA ASP A 64 11.49 -1.95 -11.27
C ASP A 64 12.29 -3.15 -10.73
N ASN A 65 13.62 -3.16 -10.86
CA ASN A 65 14.49 -4.21 -10.32
C ASN A 65 14.91 -3.95 -8.86
N HIS A 66 14.63 -2.77 -8.33
CA HIS A 66 14.99 -2.32 -6.98
C HIS A 66 13.72 -2.24 -6.13
N VAL A 67 13.33 -3.38 -5.57
CA VAL A 67 12.06 -3.54 -4.82
C VAL A 67 12.36 -3.76 -3.34
N HIS A 68 11.76 -2.94 -2.48
CA HIS A 68 11.69 -3.25 -1.06
C HIS A 68 10.60 -4.29 -0.81
N LEU A 69 11.01 -5.53 -0.56
CA LEU A 69 10.09 -6.65 -0.35
C LEU A 69 9.52 -6.67 1.07
N ILE A 70 8.19 -6.68 1.19
CA ILE A 70 7.47 -6.66 2.48
C ILE A 70 6.84 -8.02 2.81
N ARG A 71 6.43 -8.80 1.80
CA ARG A 71 5.88 -10.17 1.93
C ARG A 71 4.93 -10.36 3.13
N ASN A 72 4.03 -9.42 3.36
CA ASN A 72 3.05 -9.50 4.45
C ASN A 72 1.68 -9.90 3.91
N PHE A 73 1.08 -10.92 4.52
CA PHE A 73 -0.21 -11.49 4.13
C PHE A 73 -1.15 -11.46 5.32
N GLN A 74 -2.34 -10.88 5.16
CA GLN A 74 -3.35 -10.79 6.20
C GLN A 74 -4.68 -11.35 5.69
N THR A 75 -5.33 -12.18 6.49
CA THR A 75 -6.69 -12.67 6.21
C THR A 75 -7.70 -11.80 6.92
N MET A 76 -8.76 -11.42 6.22
CA MET A 76 -9.86 -10.62 6.76
C MET A 76 -11.21 -11.20 6.34
N VAL A 77 -12.25 -10.91 7.12
CA VAL A 77 -13.63 -11.20 6.76
C VAL A 77 -14.37 -9.88 6.60
N LEU A 78 -14.94 -9.65 5.42
CA LEU A 78 -15.84 -8.53 5.15
C LEU A 78 -17.26 -8.97 5.50
N ASN A 79 -17.92 -8.32 6.45
CA ASN A 79 -19.34 -8.57 6.72
C ASN A 79 -20.19 -8.13 5.53
N ASP A 80 -21.46 -8.54 5.49
CA ASP A 80 -22.38 -8.13 4.44
C ASP A 80 -22.38 -6.59 4.31
N PHE A 81 -22.27 -6.09 3.07
CA PHE A 81 -22.16 -4.67 2.71
C PHE A 81 -20.88 -3.94 3.12
N GLU A 82 -19.92 -4.58 3.77
CA GLU A 82 -18.59 -3.98 4.00
C GLU A 82 -17.79 -3.93 2.70
N VAL A 83 -16.88 -2.96 2.64
CA VAL A 83 -15.84 -2.77 1.64
C VAL A 83 -14.48 -3.04 2.26
N LEU A 84 -13.53 -3.42 1.41
CA LEU A 84 -12.10 -3.43 1.74
C LEU A 84 -11.51 -2.08 1.32
N VAL A 85 -10.67 -1.49 2.16
CA VAL A 85 -9.85 -0.32 1.82
C VAL A 85 -8.38 -0.70 2.00
N ILE A 86 -7.57 -0.50 0.97
CA ILE A 86 -6.12 -0.77 1.00
C ILE A 86 -5.35 0.48 0.57
N GLY A 87 -4.13 0.61 1.06
CA GLY A 87 -3.28 1.78 0.79
C GLY A 87 -2.72 2.32 2.09
N GLY A 88 -2.45 3.60 2.15
CA GLY A 88 -1.85 4.21 3.32
C GLY A 88 -1.17 5.52 2.99
N HIS A 89 -0.20 5.91 3.80
CA HIS A 89 0.63 7.08 3.54
C HIS A 89 2.08 6.66 3.33
N ILE A 90 2.74 7.38 2.43
CA ILE A 90 4.16 7.28 2.16
C ILE A 90 4.75 8.68 2.21
N ALA A 91 5.95 8.78 2.77
CA ALA A 91 6.78 9.96 2.70
C ALA A 91 8.20 9.54 2.31
N GLU A 92 8.89 10.47 1.67
CA GLU A 92 10.33 10.46 1.44
C GLU A 92 10.96 11.19 2.66
N GLU A 93 12.10 10.70 3.13
CA GLU A 93 12.82 11.23 4.29
C GLU A 93 14.14 11.87 3.87
N ASP A 94 14.06 13.15 3.54
CA ASP A 94 15.23 14.00 3.34
C ASP A 94 16.16 14.06 4.56
N THR A 95 17.46 13.90 4.33
CA THR A 95 18.48 14.00 5.40
C THR A 95 18.69 15.44 5.88
N PHE A 96 18.52 16.44 5.00
CA PHE A 96 18.86 17.84 5.28
C PHE A 96 17.70 18.83 5.13
N ASN A 97 16.54 18.37 4.62
CA ASN A 97 15.33 19.18 4.43
C ASN A 97 14.13 18.60 5.19
N ALA A 98 12.95 19.16 4.94
CA ALA A 98 11.72 18.62 5.52
C ALA A 98 11.19 17.50 4.61
N ASP A 99 10.89 16.35 5.20
CA ASP A 99 10.35 15.16 4.53
C ASP A 99 9.28 15.49 3.46
N ASP A 100 9.47 14.94 2.27
CA ASP A 100 8.53 15.08 1.17
C ASP A 100 7.31 14.17 1.36
N TYR A 101 6.14 14.79 1.52
CA TYR A 101 4.88 14.06 1.70
C TYR A 101 4.35 13.53 0.36
N MET A 102 4.72 12.30 0.00
CA MET A 102 4.32 11.67 -1.26
C MET A 102 2.83 11.31 -1.37
N GLY A 103 2.09 11.35 -0.26
CA GLY A 103 0.64 11.29 -0.28
C GLY A 103 0.01 10.27 0.67
N HIS A 104 -1.33 10.25 0.66
CA HIS A 104 -2.18 9.37 1.45
C HIS A 104 -3.27 8.79 0.55
N ASN A 105 -2.92 7.68 -0.10
CA ASN A 105 -3.67 7.14 -1.22
C ASN A 105 -4.27 5.79 -0.84
N PHE A 106 -5.56 5.64 -1.15
CA PHE A 106 -6.33 4.43 -0.87
C PHE A 106 -7.15 3.99 -2.07
N VAL A 107 -7.36 2.67 -2.16
CA VAL A 107 -8.30 2.04 -3.07
C VAL A 107 -9.39 1.38 -2.24
N THR A 108 -10.64 1.67 -2.59
CA THR A 108 -11.81 0.99 -2.02
C THR A 108 -12.25 -0.11 -2.97
N ILE A 109 -12.50 -1.30 -2.44
CA ILE A 109 -12.84 -2.50 -3.18
C ILE A 109 -14.12 -3.08 -2.60
N THR A 110 -15.16 -3.19 -3.42
CA THR A 110 -16.44 -3.73 -3.00
C THR A 110 -16.44 -5.26 -3.01
N GLN A 111 -17.34 -5.86 -2.24
CA GLN A 111 -17.55 -7.31 -2.29
C GLN A 111 -17.98 -7.81 -3.68
N ALA A 112 -18.75 -7.02 -4.42
CA ALA A 112 -19.17 -7.36 -5.78
C ALA A 112 -17.97 -7.41 -6.74
N GLU A 113 -17.01 -6.51 -6.60
CA GLU A 113 -15.76 -6.59 -7.36
C GLU A 113 -14.96 -7.85 -7.01
N ILE A 114 -14.84 -8.16 -5.71
CA ILE A 114 -14.08 -9.33 -5.22
C ILE A 114 -14.65 -10.66 -5.78
N ASP A 115 -15.97 -10.75 -5.98
CA ASP A 115 -16.57 -11.96 -6.58
C ASP A 115 -16.13 -12.24 -8.00
N ASN A 116 -15.66 -11.21 -8.70
CA ASN A 116 -15.20 -11.31 -10.09
C ASN A 116 -13.69 -11.44 -10.21
N PHE A 117 -12.96 -11.55 -9.09
CA PHE A 117 -11.51 -11.74 -9.14
C PHE A 117 -11.15 -13.13 -9.68
N HIS A 118 -10.03 -13.20 -10.39
CA HIS A 118 -9.42 -14.47 -10.75
C HIS A 118 -9.11 -15.27 -9.47
N PRO A 119 -9.11 -16.62 -9.49
CA PRO A 119 -8.80 -17.45 -8.32
C PRO A 119 -7.46 -17.12 -7.63
N ASN A 120 -6.48 -16.62 -8.39
CA ASN A 120 -5.17 -16.18 -7.87
C ASN A 120 -5.18 -14.75 -7.28
N GLY A 121 -6.34 -14.10 -7.24
CA GLY A 121 -6.51 -12.72 -6.82
C GLY A 121 -6.39 -11.69 -7.95
N LYS A 122 -6.54 -10.42 -7.58
CA LYS A 122 -6.35 -9.25 -8.44
C LYS A 122 -5.22 -8.38 -7.88
N HIS A 123 -4.34 -7.93 -8.76
CA HIS A 123 -3.25 -7.01 -8.44
C HIS A 123 -3.73 -5.56 -8.37
N PHE A 124 -3.22 -4.81 -7.40
CA PHE A 124 -3.53 -3.40 -7.17
C PHE A 124 -2.24 -2.60 -6.98
N PRO A 125 -1.73 -1.95 -8.04
CA PRO A 125 -0.66 -0.96 -7.88
C PRO A 125 -1.25 0.34 -7.36
N ILE A 126 -0.72 0.84 -6.25
CA ILE A 126 -1.09 2.14 -5.66
C ILE A 126 0.10 3.07 -5.81
N PHE A 127 -0.10 4.21 -6.47
CA PHE A 127 0.95 5.16 -6.76
C PHE A 127 0.95 6.30 -5.74
N PHE A 128 2.13 6.77 -5.37
CA PHE A 128 2.41 7.92 -4.51
C PHE A 128 3.40 8.81 -5.25
N SER A 129 3.29 10.13 -5.07
CA SER A 129 4.14 11.07 -5.78
C SER A 129 4.15 12.42 -5.07
N GLU A 130 5.33 12.99 -4.92
CA GLU A 130 5.52 14.40 -4.61
C GLU A 130 6.39 15.00 -5.73
N SER A 131 5.97 16.13 -6.28
CA SER A 131 6.66 16.78 -7.41
C SER A 131 7.00 15.81 -8.56
N THR A 132 8.28 15.50 -8.76
CA THR A 132 8.81 14.60 -9.80
C THR A 132 9.15 13.20 -9.28
N GLN A 133 9.11 12.98 -7.97
CA GLN A 133 9.36 11.67 -7.38
C GLN A 133 8.11 10.79 -7.47
N GLN A 134 8.29 9.49 -7.70
CA GLN A 134 7.18 8.56 -7.85
C GLN A 134 7.48 7.20 -7.22
N VAL A 135 6.52 6.70 -6.43
CA VAL A 135 6.56 5.41 -5.77
C VAL A 135 5.33 4.59 -6.14
N ARG A 136 5.50 3.27 -6.30
CA ARG A 136 4.42 2.29 -6.47
C ARG A 136 4.46 1.28 -5.34
N VAL A 137 3.29 1.01 -4.75
CA VAL A 137 3.09 -0.04 -3.76
C VAL A 137 2.19 -1.11 -4.33
N ASP A 138 2.65 -2.37 -4.28
CA ASP A 138 1.98 -3.48 -4.95
C ASP A 138 1.21 -4.37 -3.96
N TYR A 139 -0.11 -4.38 -4.09
CA TYR A 139 -1.02 -5.25 -3.35
C TYR A 139 -1.59 -6.37 -4.21
N THR A 140 -2.00 -7.46 -3.58
CA THR A 140 -2.93 -8.43 -4.18
C THR A 140 -4.04 -8.77 -3.21
N VAL A 141 -5.27 -8.80 -3.73
CA VAL A 141 -6.44 -9.23 -2.96
C VAL A 141 -7.00 -10.48 -3.61
N LYS A 142 -7.16 -11.55 -2.83
CA LYS A 142 -7.79 -12.78 -3.28
C LYS A 142 -8.96 -13.16 -2.37
N LYS A 143 -10.02 -13.69 -2.97
CA LYS A 143 -11.08 -14.38 -2.24
C LYS A 143 -10.53 -15.72 -1.75
N ILE A 144 -10.81 -16.07 -0.50
CA ILE A 144 -10.46 -17.37 0.06
C ILE A 144 -11.72 -18.09 0.56
N ASN A 145 -11.69 -19.42 0.53
CA ASN A 145 -12.73 -20.23 1.13
C ASN A 145 -12.28 -20.58 2.55
N ILE A 146 -13.13 -20.31 3.55
CA ILE A 146 -12.95 -20.78 4.93
C ILE A 146 -13.99 -21.85 5.21
#